data_AF-A0A8G1XEC2-F1
#
_entry.id   AF-A0A8G1XEC2-F1
#
_cell.length_a   1.000
_cell.length_b   1.000
_cell.length_c   1.000
_cell.angle_alpha   90.00
_cell.angle_beta   90.00
_cell.angle_gamma   90.00
#
_symmetry.space_group_name_H-M   'P 1'
#
loop_
_entity.id
_entity.type
_entity.pdbx_description
1 polymer ?
#
loop_
_entity_poly.entity_id
_entity_poly.type
_entity_poly.pdbx_seq_one_letter_code
_entity_poly.pdbx_strand_id
1 'polypeptide(L)'
;MNVSLLDGWFPWTVQAAALALFLTAVGLRDRVWRRKWGPIALGTALAVTAAGAVAVLSLSGVTDPAPFGVWLWGGVAVGAFSVLGFGWRSARWWRRVLVLPAALLALFCAANSVNTATGYYPTAEDAIGELSGRPLPDQITVADLAEIHGRTRTGRIVQVDI
;
A
#
# COMPACT_ATOMS: atom_id res chain seq x y z
N MET A 1 -11.94 -15.44 10.20
CA MET A 1 -11.32 -14.70 11.33
C MET A 1 -10.95 -13.37 10.74
N ASN A 2 -11.77 -12.34 10.96
CA ASN A 2 -11.61 -11.08 10.25
C ASN A 2 -10.38 -10.33 10.74
N VAL A 3 -9.32 -10.31 9.92
CA VAL A 3 -8.14 -9.50 10.16
C VAL A 3 -8.47 -8.09 9.67
N SER A 4 -8.57 -7.16 10.61
CA SER A 4 -8.79 -5.75 10.33
C SER A 4 -7.58 -5.14 9.61
N LEU A 5 -7.85 -4.41 8.54
CA LEU A 5 -6.85 -3.66 7.74
C LEU A 5 -6.70 -2.21 8.21
N LEU A 6 -7.69 -1.72 8.97
CA LEU A 6 -7.74 -0.35 9.48
C LEU A 6 -7.02 -0.21 10.81
N ASP A 7 -7.35 -1.08 11.76
CA ASP A 7 -6.83 -1.06 13.14
C ASP A 7 -6.42 -2.45 13.61
N GLY A 8 -5.28 -2.55 14.28
CA GLY A 8 -4.80 -3.80 14.88
C GLY A 8 -3.33 -4.10 14.61
N TRP A 9 -2.91 -5.34 14.90
CA TRP A 9 -1.51 -5.76 14.78
C TRP A 9 -1.05 -5.87 13.32
N PHE A 10 -1.95 -6.16 12.38
CA PHE A 10 -1.61 -6.49 11.00
C PHE A 10 -0.96 -5.33 10.24
N PRO A 11 -1.53 -4.11 10.18
CA PRO A 11 -0.89 -2.98 9.50
C PRO A 11 0.51 -2.68 10.04
N TRP A 12 0.67 -2.73 11.38
CA TRP A 12 1.96 -2.51 12.03
C TRP A 12 2.99 -3.58 11.68
N THR A 13 2.61 -4.86 11.64
CA THR A 13 3.53 -5.94 11.26
C THR A 13 3.99 -5.84 9.82
N VAL A 14 3.11 -5.45 8.89
CA VAL A 14 3.46 -5.32 7.48
C VAL A 14 4.40 -4.13 7.26
N GLN A 15 4.13 -3.00 7.92
CA GLN A 15 5.02 -1.84 7.92
C GLN A 15 6.40 -2.18 8.52
N ALA A 16 6.41 -2.87 9.66
CA ALA A 16 7.65 -3.31 10.30
C ALA A 16 8.44 -4.27 9.40
N ALA A 17 7.77 -5.21 8.73
CA ALA A 17 8.39 -6.13 7.78
C ALA A 17 8.96 -5.40 6.55
N ALA A 18 8.21 -4.45 5.98
CA ALA A 18 8.66 -3.63 4.85
C ALA A 18 9.93 -2.84 5.23
N LEU A 19 9.92 -2.19 6.40
CA LEU A 19 11.05 -1.43 6.90
C LEU A 19 12.25 -2.34 7.20
N ALA A 20 12.04 -3.48 7.85
CA ALA A 20 13.10 -4.43 8.17
C ALA A 20 13.77 -4.98 6.91
N LEU A 21 12.98 -5.31 5.88
CA LEU A 21 13.51 -5.77 4.59
C LEU A 21 14.30 -4.67 3.89
N PHE A 22 13.78 -3.44 3.86
CA PHE A 22 14.50 -2.30 3.29
C PHE A 22 15.82 -2.03 4.03
N LEU A 23 15.79 -1.98 5.35
CA LEU A 23 16.99 -1.78 6.18
C LEU A 23 17.99 -2.92 6.02
N THR A 24 17.53 -4.16 5.86
CA THR A 24 18.41 -5.31 5.61
C THR A 24 19.07 -5.21 4.23
N ALA A 25 18.30 -4.79 3.21
CA ALA A 25 18.82 -4.57 1.86
C ALA A 25 19.89 -3.46 1.80
N VAL A 26 19.72 -2.41 2.61
CA VAL A 26 20.66 -1.27 2.70
C VAL A 26 21.83 -1.53 3.65
N GLY A 27 21.55 -2.03 4.85
CA GLY A 27 22.47 -2.12 5.99
C GLY A 27 23.56 -3.19 5.82
N LEU A 28 23.29 -4.25 5.05
CA LEU A 28 24.27 -5.31 4.80
C LEU A 28 25.26 -4.97 3.68
N ARG A 29 25.20 -3.77 3.08
CA ARG A 29 26.11 -3.32 2.02
C ARG A 29 27.48 -2.90 2.53
N ASP A 30 28.48 -3.07 1.66
CA ASP A 30 29.87 -2.72 1.94
C ASP A 30 30.01 -1.24 2.31
N ARG A 31 30.97 -0.95 3.20
CA ARG A 31 31.22 0.39 3.76
C ARG A 31 31.51 1.43 2.67
N VAL A 32 32.16 1.02 1.57
CA VAL A 32 32.44 1.86 0.40
C VAL A 32 31.18 2.23 -0.35
N TRP A 33 30.26 1.28 -0.53
CA TRP A 33 28.98 1.55 -1.18
C TRP A 33 28.13 2.51 -0.34
N ARG A 34 28.03 2.26 0.98
CA ARG A 34 27.28 3.12 1.89
C ARG A 34 27.76 4.57 1.90
N ARG A 35 29.06 4.81 1.73
CA ARG A 35 29.65 6.16 1.82
C ARG A 35 29.57 6.94 0.50
N LYS A 36 29.67 6.27 -0.65
CA LYS A 36 29.64 6.92 -1.97
C LYS A 36 28.27 6.85 -2.65
N TRP A 37 27.65 5.68 -2.67
CA TRP A 37 26.43 5.41 -3.42
C TRP A 37 25.17 5.49 -2.55
N GLY A 38 25.29 5.28 -1.24
CA GLY A 38 24.19 5.45 -0.29
C GLY A 38 23.54 6.83 -0.36
N PRO A 39 24.30 7.94 -0.30
CA PRO A 39 23.74 9.30 -0.40
C PRO A 39 23.08 9.57 -1.76
N ILE A 40 23.66 9.05 -2.85
CA ILE A 40 23.12 9.20 -4.21
C ILE A 40 21.81 8.42 -4.35
N ALA A 41 21.76 7.19 -3.86
CA ALA A 41 20.55 6.36 -3.86
C ALA A 41 19.44 6.99 -3.01
N LEU A 42 19.80 7.59 -1.87
CA LEU A 42 18.85 8.31 -1.02
C LEU A 42 18.35 9.60 -1.70
N GLY A 43 19.25 10.41 -2.25
CA GLY A 43 18.90 11.65 -2.93
C GLY A 43 18.02 11.41 -4.16
N THR A 44 18.34 10.39 -4.95
CA THR A 44 17.50 9.98 -6.11
C THR A 44 16.14 9.49 -5.67
N ALA A 45 16.06 8.70 -4.59
CA ALA A 45 14.77 8.26 -4.05
C ALA A 45 13.92 9.42 -3.57
N LEU A 46 14.51 10.36 -2.82
CA LEU A 46 13.83 11.57 -2.35
C LEU A 46 13.36 12.44 -3.53
N ALA A 47 14.22 12.66 -4.52
CA ALA A 47 13.89 13.48 -5.69
C ALA A 47 12.76 12.87 -6.51
N VAL A 48 12.81 11.57 -6.80
CA VAL A 48 11.75 10.87 -7.55
C VAL A 48 10.44 10.85 -6.77
N THR A 49 10.49 10.64 -5.45
CA THR A 49 9.30 10.66 -4.60
C THR A 49 8.67 12.06 -4.55
N ALA A 50 9.49 13.10 -4.40
CA ALA A 50 9.02 14.48 -4.41
C ALA A 50 8.43 14.86 -5.77
N ALA A 51 9.09 14.48 -6.88
CA ALA A 51 8.57 14.71 -8.22
C ALA A 51 7.24 13.98 -8.45
N GLY A 52 7.14 12.72 -8.01
CA GLY A 52 5.89 11.97 -8.03
C GLY A 52 4.80 12.64 -7.19
N ALA A 53 5.14 13.18 -6.02
CA ALA A 53 4.20 13.90 -5.18
C ALA A 53 3.68 15.17 -5.83
N VAL A 54 4.56 15.98 -6.41
CA VAL A 54 4.17 17.16 -7.16
C VAL A 54 3.29 16.78 -8.36
N ALA A 55 3.63 15.71 -9.09
CA ALA A 55 2.85 15.24 -10.22
C ALA A 55 1.45 14.80 -9.79
N VAL A 56 1.33 14.01 -8.72
CA VAL A 56 0.03 13.59 -8.18
C VAL A 56 -0.79 14.80 -7.73
N LEU A 57 -0.22 15.71 -6.95
CA LEU A 57 -0.92 16.90 -6.47
C LEU A 57 -1.33 17.84 -7.61
N SER A 58 -0.54 17.90 -8.69
CA SER A 58 -0.84 18.77 -9.84
C SER A 58 -1.82 18.16 -10.84
N LEU A 59 -1.83 16.83 -11.00
CA LEU A 59 -2.53 16.14 -12.09
C LEU A 59 -3.76 15.35 -11.66
N SER A 60 -3.86 14.96 -10.39
CA SER A 60 -4.95 14.07 -9.93
C SER A 60 -6.30 14.76 -9.79
N GLY A 61 -6.32 16.09 -9.70
CA GLY A 61 -7.55 16.85 -9.40
C GLY A 61 -8.13 16.58 -8.01
N VAL A 62 -7.42 15.83 -7.16
CA VAL A 62 -7.83 15.49 -5.80
C VAL A 62 -7.54 16.68 -4.89
N THR A 63 -8.59 17.27 -4.33
CA THR A 63 -8.50 18.38 -3.36
C THR A 63 -8.10 17.91 -1.96
N ASP A 64 -8.34 16.65 -1.63
CA ASP A 64 -8.04 16.12 -0.30
C ASP A 64 -6.54 15.82 -0.15
N PRO A 65 -5.94 16.19 1.00
CA PRO A 65 -4.54 15.92 1.25
C PRO A 65 -4.29 14.40 1.30
N ALA A 66 -3.45 13.91 0.40
CA ALA A 66 -3.07 12.51 0.40
C ALA A 66 -2.40 12.11 1.74
N PRO A 67 -2.74 10.95 2.31
CA PRO A 67 -2.23 10.54 3.61
C PRO A 67 -0.71 10.36 3.56
N PHE A 68 -0.03 10.78 4.62
CA PHE A 68 1.44 10.79 4.69
C PHE A 68 2.09 9.43 4.40
N GLY A 69 1.42 8.34 4.76
CA GLY A 69 1.92 6.99 4.51
C GLY A 69 2.13 6.68 3.02
N VAL A 70 1.36 7.27 2.11
CA VAL A 70 1.56 7.11 0.66
C VAL A 70 2.93 7.63 0.23
N TRP A 71 3.31 8.80 0.73
CA TRP A 71 4.59 9.42 0.43
C TRP A 71 5.75 8.66 1.08
N LEU A 72 5.59 8.29 2.34
CA LEU A 72 6.62 7.55 3.09
C LEU A 72 6.91 6.20 2.42
N TRP A 73 5.88 5.39 2.21
CA TRP A 73 6.03 4.03 1.70
C TRP A 73 6.31 3.99 0.20
N GLY A 74 5.76 4.94 -0.57
CA GLY A 74 6.16 5.17 -1.95
C GLY A 74 7.65 5.50 -2.05
N GLY A 75 8.15 6.36 -1.17
CA GLY A 75 9.58 6.68 -1.09
C GLY A 75 10.46 5.49 -0.69
N VAL A 76 9.99 4.62 0.21
CA VAL A 76 10.68 3.37 0.55
C VAL A 76 10.76 2.42 -0.65
N ALA A 77 9.68 2.29 -1.44
CA ALA A 77 9.68 1.47 -2.64
C ALA A 77 10.67 1.99 -3.70
N VAL A 78 10.62 3.29 -4.00
CA VAL A 78 11.58 3.95 -4.91
C VAL A 78 13.00 3.80 -4.39
N GLY A 79 13.22 3.98 -3.08
CA GLY A 79 14.49 3.76 -2.41
C GLY A 79 15.03 2.35 -2.63
N ALA A 80 14.19 1.33 -2.50
CA ALA A 80 14.58 -0.06 -2.74
C ALA A 80 15.09 -0.28 -4.18
N PHE A 81 14.40 0.31 -5.17
CA PHE A 81 14.82 0.25 -6.58
C PHE A 81 16.11 1.06 -6.84
N SER A 82 16.25 2.25 -6.27
CA SER A 82 17.49 3.05 -6.37
C SER A 82 18.69 2.27 -5.82
N VAL A 83 18.53 1.62 -4.67
CA VAL A 83 19.58 0.79 -4.04
C VAL A 83 19.98 -0.39 -4.92
N LEU A 84 19.02 -0.97 -5.65
CA LEU A 84 19.29 -2.03 -6.63
C LEU A 84 20.06 -1.50 -7.84
N GLY A 85 19.63 -0.37 -8.41
CA GLY A 85 20.26 0.27 -9.58
C GLY A 85 21.71 0.69 -9.31
N PHE A 86 21.95 1.47 -8.25
CA PHE A 86 23.29 1.92 -7.86
C PHE A 86 24.16 0.83 -7.22
N GLY A 87 23.57 -0.35 -6.98
CA GLY A 87 24.18 -1.46 -6.25
C GLY A 87 24.46 -2.71 -7.04
N TRP A 88 24.08 -2.71 -8.32
CA TRP A 88 23.96 -3.91 -9.14
C TRP A 88 25.23 -4.76 -9.16
N ARG A 89 26.40 -4.13 -9.24
CA ARG A 89 27.71 -4.80 -9.40
C ARG A 89 28.28 -5.46 -8.14
N SER A 90 27.92 -5.01 -6.93
CA SER A 90 28.51 -5.52 -5.66
C SER A 90 27.55 -6.41 -4.85
N ALA A 91 26.27 -6.47 -5.22
CA ALA A 91 25.26 -7.20 -4.45
C ALA A 91 25.24 -8.71 -4.77
N ARG A 92 25.42 -9.55 -3.74
CA ARG A 92 25.14 -11.00 -3.78
C ARG A 92 23.69 -11.25 -4.25
N TRP A 93 23.46 -12.28 -5.06
CA TRP A 93 22.17 -12.60 -5.70
C TRP A 93 20.97 -12.59 -4.72
N TRP A 94 21.09 -13.19 -3.55
CA TRP A 94 19.99 -13.21 -2.56
C TRP A 94 19.54 -11.82 -2.12
N ARG A 95 20.44 -10.82 -2.12
CA ARG A 95 20.11 -9.42 -1.79
C ARG A 95 19.36 -8.72 -2.90
N ARG A 96 19.49 -9.19 -4.15
CA ARG A 96 18.69 -8.70 -5.28
C ARG A 96 17.27 -9.21 -5.18
N VAL A 97 17.10 -10.47 -4.78
CA VAL A 97 15.79 -11.09 -4.57
C VAL A 97 15.01 -10.37 -3.47
N LEU A 98 15.67 -9.88 -2.42
CA LEU A 98 15.01 -9.14 -1.32
C LEU A 98 14.47 -7.75 -1.70
N VAL A 99 14.91 -7.15 -2.80
CA VAL A 99 14.40 -5.82 -3.23
C VAL A 99 12.95 -5.92 -3.69
N LEU A 100 12.60 -6.99 -4.40
CA LEU A 100 11.24 -7.22 -4.88
C LEU A 100 10.20 -7.29 -3.74
N PRO A 101 10.33 -8.17 -2.73
CA PRO A 101 9.37 -8.23 -1.63
C PRO A 101 9.38 -6.95 -0.79
N ALA A 102 10.54 -6.28 -0.62
CA ALA A 102 10.59 -4.99 0.07
C ALA A 102 9.78 -3.92 -0.67
N ALA A 103 9.95 -3.82 -1.99
CA ALA A 103 9.22 -2.87 -2.82
C ALA A 103 7.72 -3.20 -2.86
N LEU A 104 7.35 -4.47 -3.03
CA LEU A 104 5.95 -4.91 -3.03
C LEU A 104 5.27 -4.63 -1.69
N LEU A 105 5.93 -4.92 -0.56
CA LEU A 105 5.38 -4.63 0.76
C LEU A 105 5.28 -3.13 1.03
N ALA A 106 6.25 -2.33 0.56
CA ALA A 106 6.17 -0.88 0.64
C ALA A 106 5.01 -0.32 -0.19
N LEU A 107 4.81 -0.80 -1.42
CA LEU A 107 3.65 -0.42 -2.24
C LEU A 107 2.34 -0.84 -1.58
N PHE A 108 2.28 -2.03 -0.99
CA PHE A 108 1.12 -2.46 -0.21
C PHE A 108 0.87 -1.54 1.00
N CYS A 109 1.91 -1.13 1.72
CA CYS A 109 1.77 -0.16 2.82
C CYS A 109 1.27 1.21 2.33
N ALA A 110 1.72 1.66 1.16
CA ALA A 110 1.24 2.89 0.55
C ALA A 110 -0.25 2.79 0.20
N ALA A 111 -0.68 1.69 -0.45
CA ALA A 111 -2.07 1.42 -0.76
C ALA A 111 -2.93 1.29 0.51
N ASN A 112 -2.43 0.56 1.52
CA ASN A 112 -3.12 0.43 2.80
C ASN A 112 -3.26 1.77 3.51
N SER A 113 -2.30 2.71 3.37
CA SER A 113 -2.43 4.05 3.93
C SER A 113 -3.59 4.84 3.29
N VAL A 114 -3.87 4.62 2.00
CA VAL A 114 -5.07 5.17 1.35
C VAL A 114 -6.31 4.48 1.91
N ASN A 115 -6.28 3.16 2.05
CA ASN A 115 -7.39 2.39 2.62
C ASN A 115 -7.71 2.83 4.06
N THR A 116 -6.71 3.07 4.91
CA THR A 116 -6.90 3.58 6.28
C THR A 116 -7.50 4.99 6.28
N ALA A 117 -7.11 5.85 5.33
CA ALA A 117 -7.65 7.21 5.24
C ALA A 117 -9.08 7.27 4.71
N THR A 118 -9.44 6.34 3.82
CA THR A 118 -10.75 6.29 3.16
C THR A 118 -11.76 5.39 3.86
N GLY A 119 -11.28 4.38 4.59
CA GLY A 119 -12.11 3.34 5.19
C GLY A 119 -12.74 2.37 4.20
N TYR A 120 -12.29 2.33 2.94
CA TYR A 120 -12.92 1.54 1.86
C TYR A 120 -13.05 0.05 2.19
N TYR A 121 -11.98 -0.55 2.75
CA TYR A 121 -11.93 -1.96 3.11
C TYR A 121 -11.59 -2.13 4.59
N PRO A 122 -12.60 -2.26 5.46
CA PRO A 122 -12.40 -2.46 6.88
C PRO A 122 -11.63 -3.74 7.21
N THR A 123 -11.90 -4.81 6.45
CA THR A 123 -11.32 -6.13 6.69
C THR A 123 -10.68 -6.72 5.44
N ALA A 124 -9.76 -7.67 5.65
CA ALA A 124 -9.19 -8.46 4.57
C ALA A 124 -10.23 -9.33 3.83
N GLU A 125 -11.31 -9.75 4.52
CA GLU A 125 -12.40 -10.49 3.88
C GLU A 125 -13.20 -9.57 2.94
N ASP A 126 -13.37 -8.29 3.24
CA ASP A 126 -14.04 -7.32 2.35
C ASP A 126 -13.23 -7.09 1.07
N ALA A 127 -11.91 -6.87 1.20
CA ALA A 127 -11.02 -6.67 0.06
C ALA A 127 -10.96 -7.89 -0.86
N ILE A 128 -10.90 -9.10 -0.28
CA ILE A 128 -10.94 -10.36 -1.05
C ILE A 128 -12.33 -10.59 -1.63
N GLY A 129 -13.39 -10.19 -0.91
CA GLY A 129 -14.77 -10.26 -1.35
C GLY A 129 -14.99 -9.51 -2.66
N GLU A 130 -14.51 -8.27 -2.75
CA GLU A 130 -14.60 -7.50 -3.99
C GLU A 130 -13.80 -8.13 -5.14
N LEU A 131 -12.54 -8.53 -4.88
CA LEU A 131 -11.71 -9.20 -5.89
C LEU A 131 -12.29 -10.53 -6.37
N SER A 132 -13.12 -11.19 -5.55
CA SER A 132 -13.81 -12.44 -5.88
C SER A 132 -15.25 -12.25 -6.38
N GLY A 133 -15.71 -10.99 -6.53
CA GLY A 133 -17.06 -10.67 -6.99
C GLY A 133 -18.16 -11.12 -6.02
N ARG A 134 -17.85 -11.23 -4.72
CA ARG A 134 -18.86 -11.58 -3.71
C ARG A 134 -19.80 -10.39 -3.49
N PRO A 135 -21.12 -10.64 -3.35
CA PRO A 135 -22.07 -9.59 -3.00
C PRO A 135 -21.71 -8.99 -1.64
N LEU A 136 -21.96 -7.69 -1.48
CA LEU A 136 -21.71 -6.97 -0.23
C LEU A 136 -22.55 -7.58 0.92
N PRO A 137 -22.10 -7.43 2.18
CA PRO A 137 -22.93 -7.77 3.33
C PRO A 137 -24.27 -7.04 3.25
N ASP A 138 -25.37 -7.77 3.47
CA ASP A 138 -26.74 -7.25 3.39
C ASP A 138 -27.18 -6.70 2.03
N GLN A 139 -26.47 -7.09 0.95
CA GLN A 139 -26.89 -6.80 -0.42
C GLN A 139 -28.10 -7.66 -0.82
N ILE A 140 -29.12 -7.00 -1.37
CA ILE A 140 -30.33 -7.64 -1.89
C ILE A 140 -30.58 -7.22 -3.33
N THR A 141 -31.31 -8.06 -4.07
CA THR A 141 -31.74 -7.72 -5.42
C THR A 141 -32.98 -6.82 -5.39
N VAL A 142 -33.26 -6.15 -6.50
CA VAL A 142 -34.50 -5.36 -6.68
C VAL A 142 -35.75 -6.24 -6.54
N ALA A 143 -35.65 -7.52 -6.90
CA ALA A 143 -36.74 -8.49 -6.71
C ALA A 143 -36.98 -8.76 -5.21
N ASP A 144 -35.93 -8.99 -4.43
CA ASP A 144 -36.02 -9.21 -2.98
C ASP A 144 -36.56 -7.97 -2.24
N LEU A 145 -36.26 -6.77 -2.75
CA LEU A 145 -36.79 -5.52 -2.19
C LEU A 145 -38.32 -5.46 -2.25
N ALA A 146 -38.92 -5.97 -3.34
CA ALA A 146 -40.38 -5.98 -3.51
C ALA A 146 -41.10 -6.90 -2.51
N GLU A 147 -40.38 -7.87 -1.92
CA GLU A 147 -40.93 -8.78 -0.91
C GLU A 147 -40.82 -8.22 0.52
N ILE A 148 -40.00 -7.20 0.76
CA ILE A 148 -39.82 -6.59 2.08
C ILE A 148 -40.96 -5.62 2.38
N HIS A 149 -41.77 -5.96 3.39
CA HIS A 149 -42.89 -5.14 3.87
C HIS A 149 -42.72 -4.79 5.36
N GLY A 150 -43.10 -3.57 5.76
CA GLY A 150 -43.06 -3.13 7.16
C GLY A 150 -41.77 -2.39 7.56
N ARG A 151 -41.39 -2.45 8.84
CA ARG A 151 -40.20 -1.77 9.38
C ARG A 151 -39.05 -2.74 9.59
N THR A 152 -37.88 -2.43 9.06
CA THR A 152 -36.63 -3.13 9.36
C THR A 152 -35.82 -2.37 10.42
N ARG A 153 -35.07 -3.10 11.25
CA ARG A 153 -34.11 -2.52 12.22
C ARG A 153 -32.68 -2.45 11.65
N THR A 154 -32.44 -3.06 10.50
CA THR A 154 -31.13 -3.17 9.86
C THR A 154 -31.22 -2.60 8.44
N GLY A 155 -30.25 -1.77 8.06
CA GLY A 155 -30.13 -1.26 6.69
C GLY A 155 -29.73 -2.37 5.71
N ARG A 156 -30.16 -2.25 4.44
CA ARG A 156 -29.79 -3.17 3.35
C ARG A 156 -29.35 -2.37 2.13
N ILE A 157 -28.50 -2.97 1.30
CA ILE A 157 -27.94 -2.34 0.11
C ILE A 157 -28.61 -2.97 -1.12
N VAL A 158 -29.06 -2.16 -2.08
CA VAL A 158 -29.69 -2.65 -3.30
C VAL A 158 -28.72 -2.42 -4.45
N GLN A 159 -28.36 -3.48 -5.18
CA GLN A 159 -27.59 -3.32 -6.41
C GLN A 159 -28.49 -2.80 -7.52
N VAL A 160 -28.07 -1.70 -8.14
CA VAL A 160 -28.74 -1.10 -9.31
C VAL A 160 -27.72 -1.06 -10.44
N ASP A 161 -28.05 -1.70 -11.57
CA ASP A 161 -27.32 -1.47 -12.82
C ASP A 161 -27.80 -0.13 -13.41
N ILE A 162 -26.87 0.76 -13.72
CA ILE A 162 -27.10 2.11 -14.26
C ILE A 162 -26.66 2.16 -15.72
#